data_AF-A0A455ZDU9-F1
#
_entry.id   AF-A0A455ZDU9-F1
#
_cell.length_a   1.000
_cell.length_b   1.000
_cell.length_c   1.000
_cell.angle_alpha   90.00
_cell.angle_beta   90.00
_cell.angle_gamma   90.00
#
_symmetry.space_group_name_H-M   'P 1'
#
loop_
_entity.id
_entity.type
_entity.pdbx_description
1 polymer ?
#
loop_
_entity_poly.entity_id
_entity_poly.type
_entity_poly.pdbx_seq_one_letter_code
_entity_poly.pdbx_strand_id
1 'polypeptide(L)'
;MTTLKHEEQLQKLFTSINDWLKFAEAKNLGLLTLTAAFAFGFKQIDFPEDSVIEVVGCYIFLPIIFFSFLSSLISLFPIMVKIEKGHLIKSLISKFSNWIDNETSFENIHYYGYLRNLDEAEFEAKFLNKIGSNDSFTKYEIELSTQILYNSRITWLKYQLFKIGAYFFLLALLLSVILIPFIHYLK
;
A
#
# COMPACT_ATOMS: atom_id res chain seq x y z
N MET A 1 34.41 -17.75 7.83
CA MET A 1 34.33 -16.77 6.73
C MET A 1 33.01 -16.87 5.95
N THR A 2 32.27 -17.98 6.03
CA THR A 2 30.90 -18.15 5.50
C THR A 2 29.83 -17.41 6.29
N THR A 3 29.94 -17.36 7.62
CA THR A 3 29.02 -16.64 8.53
C THR A 3 28.86 -15.15 8.20
N LEU A 4 29.94 -14.45 7.85
CA LEU A 4 29.90 -13.04 7.43
C LEU A 4 29.11 -12.82 6.12
N LYS A 5 28.93 -13.87 5.31
CA LYS A 5 28.27 -13.78 4.00
C LYS A 5 26.75 -13.93 4.08
N HIS A 6 26.24 -14.71 5.05
CA HIS A 6 24.80 -14.86 5.30
C HIS A 6 24.22 -13.59 5.90
N GLU A 7 24.89 -13.05 6.92
CA GLU A 7 24.51 -11.82 7.58
C GLU A 7 24.47 -10.64 6.59
N GLU A 8 25.48 -10.49 5.72
CA GLU A 8 25.51 -9.43 4.71
C GLU A 8 24.34 -9.55 3.72
N GLN A 9 23.99 -10.77 3.30
CA GLN A 9 22.83 -10.99 2.41
C GLN A 9 21.50 -10.70 3.10
N LEU A 10 21.35 -11.09 4.37
CA LEU A 10 20.17 -10.75 5.16
C LEU A 10 20.06 -9.24 5.40
N GLN A 11 21.17 -8.54 5.67
CA GLN A 11 21.20 -7.08 5.82
C GLN A 11 20.82 -6.38 4.50
N LYS A 12 21.29 -6.87 3.36
CA LYS A 12 20.89 -6.36 2.03
C LYS A 12 19.40 -6.56 1.78
N LEU A 13 18.87 -7.73 2.14
CA LEU A 13 17.44 -8.00 2.05
C LEU A 13 16.64 -7.06 2.97
N PHE A 14 17.04 -6.94 4.22
CA PHE A 14 16.43 -6.02 5.19
C PHE A 14 16.41 -4.58 4.69
N THR A 15 17.53 -4.11 4.13
CA THR A 15 17.62 -2.77 3.50
C THR A 15 16.63 -2.63 2.36
N SER A 16 16.56 -3.64 1.46
CA SER A 16 15.63 -3.63 0.33
C SER A 16 14.17 -3.59 0.77
N ILE A 17 13.80 -4.37 1.79
CA ILE A 17 12.46 -4.36 2.38
C ILE A 17 12.12 -3.00 2.98
N ASN A 18 13.06 -2.40 3.72
CA ASN A 18 12.88 -1.07 4.29
C ASN A 18 12.73 0.01 3.22
N ASP A 19 13.45 -0.10 2.10
CA ASP A 19 13.31 0.86 1.01
C ASP A 19 11.94 0.73 0.34
N TRP A 20 11.43 -0.49 0.10
CA TRP A 20 10.05 -0.67 -0.36
C TRP A 20 9.01 -0.15 0.63
N LEU A 21 9.26 -0.29 1.94
CA LEU A 21 8.40 0.28 2.97
C LEU A 21 8.36 1.81 2.87
N LYS A 22 9.53 2.46 2.79
CA LYS A 22 9.63 3.92 2.59
C LYS A 22 8.92 4.36 1.32
N PHE A 23 9.06 3.62 0.21
CA PHE A 23 8.34 3.93 -1.02
C PHE A 23 6.82 3.79 -0.87
N ALA A 24 6.34 2.77 -0.15
CA ALA A 24 4.91 2.63 0.14
C ALA A 24 4.39 3.80 0.97
N GLU A 25 5.16 4.28 1.95
CA GLU A 25 4.82 5.45 2.76
C GLU A 25 4.82 6.73 1.96
N ALA A 26 5.85 6.96 1.14
CA ALA A 26 5.94 8.12 0.27
C ALA A 26 4.76 8.19 -0.72
N LYS A 27 4.34 7.06 -1.29
CA LYS A 27 3.18 6.98 -2.17
C LYS A 27 1.88 7.34 -1.46
N ASN A 28 1.63 6.77 -0.28
CA ASN A 28 0.43 7.08 0.50
C ASN A 28 0.44 8.53 0.98
N LEU A 29 1.58 9.07 1.41
CA LEU A 29 1.71 10.47 1.77
C LEU A 29 1.45 11.38 0.56
N GLY A 30 2.01 11.05 -0.61
CA GLY A 30 1.75 11.79 -1.84
C GLY A 30 0.28 11.82 -2.22
N LEU A 31 -0.41 10.67 -2.15
CA LEU A 31 -1.85 10.58 -2.42
C LEU A 31 -2.68 11.33 -1.37
N LEU A 32 -2.29 11.29 -0.10
CA LEU A 32 -2.93 12.05 0.97
C LEU A 32 -2.81 13.57 0.73
N THR A 33 -1.61 14.06 0.43
CA THR A 33 -1.37 15.47 0.13
C THR A 33 -2.13 15.90 -1.12
N LEU A 34 -2.14 15.08 -2.18
CA LEU A 34 -2.86 15.36 -3.42
C LEU A 34 -4.37 15.49 -3.16
N THR A 35 -4.97 14.51 -2.48
CA THR A 35 -6.41 14.53 -2.17
C THR A 35 -6.79 15.71 -1.27
N ALA A 36 -5.96 16.05 -0.28
CA ALA A 36 -6.15 17.23 0.54
C ALA A 36 -6.04 18.54 -0.27
N ALA A 37 -5.06 18.64 -1.18
CA ALA A 37 -4.87 19.80 -2.04
C ALA A 37 -6.06 20.01 -2.99
N PHE A 38 -6.61 18.95 -3.57
CA PHE A 38 -7.83 19.01 -4.38
C PHE A 38 -9.03 19.50 -3.56
N ALA A 39 -9.25 18.94 -2.37
CA ALA A 39 -10.36 19.35 -1.51
C ALA A 39 -10.24 20.83 -1.08
N PHE A 40 -9.02 21.27 -0.73
CA PHE A 40 -8.75 22.65 -0.36
C PHE A 40 -8.85 23.63 -1.53
N GLY A 41 -8.30 23.26 -2.70
CA GLY A 41 -8.38 24.07 -3.90
C GLY A 41 -9.81 24.22 -4.40
N PHE A 42 -10.60 23.15 -4.38
CA PHE A 42 -12.01 23.19 -4.75
C PHE A 42 -12.82 24.14 -3.86
N LYS A 43 -12.55 24.16 -2.55
CA LYS A 43 -13.17 25.06 -1.58
C LYS A 43 -12.86 26.55 -1.80
N GLN A 44 -11.80 26.88 -2.54
CA GLN A 44 -11.40 28.27 -2.81
C GLN A 44 -12.01 28.84 -4.09
N ILE A 45 -12.68 28.02 -4.90
CA ILE A 45 -13.26 28.46 -6.15
C ILE A 45 -14.63 29.07 -5.87
N ASP A 46 -14.80 30.35 -6.23
CA ASP A 46 -16.11 30.98 -6.27
C ASP A 46 -16.82 30.55 -7.55
N PHE A 47 -17.75 29.60 -7.40
CA PHE A 47 -18.53 29.09 -8.52
C PHE A 47 -19.70 30.04 -8.85
N PRO A 48 -19.99 30.27 -10.14
CA PRO A 48 -21.20 30.95 -10.56
C PRO A 48 -22.45 30.19 -10.10
N GLU A 49 -23.56 30.90 -9.91
CA GLU A 49 -24.87 30.27 -9.72
C GLU A 49 -25.11 29.24 -10.84
N ASP A 50 -25.64 28.08 -10.45
CA ASP A 50 -25.91 26.95 -11.34
C ASP A 50 -24.69 26.27 -12.00
N SER A 51 -23.48 26.49 -11.49
CA SER A 51 -22.27 25.80 -11.94
C SER A 51 -22.39 24.28 -11.92
N VAL A 52 -22.35 23.65 -13.10
CA VAL A 52 -22.31 22.19 -13.24
C VAL A 52 -21.07 21.60 -12.59
N ILE A 53 -19.94 22.33 -12.63
CA ILE A 53 -18.68 21.92 -12.02
C ILE A 53 -18.81 21.86 -10.50
N GLU A 54 -19.52 22.81 -9.89
CA GLU A 54 -19.77 22.81 -8.46
C GLU A 54 -20.59 21.59 -8.05
N VAL A 55 -21.68 21.31 -8.78
CA VAL A 55 -22.55 20.15 -8.53
C VAL A 55 -21.76 18.85 -8.63
N VAL A 56 -21.03 18.63 -9.73
CA VAL A 56 -20.22 17.41 -9.90
C VAL A 56 -19.14 17.33 -8.82
N GLY A 57 -18.49 18.43 -8.52
CA GLY A 57 -17.45 18.50 -7.50
C GLY A 57 -17.97 18.12 -6.11
N CYS A 58 -19.05 18.75 -5.65
CA CYS A 58 -19.63 18.56 -4.33
C CYS A 58 -20.28 17.18 -4.14
N TYR A 59 -21.00 16.69 -5.15
CA TYR A 59 -21.82 15.49 -5.01
C TYR A 59 -21.16 14.22 -5.53
N ILE A 60 -20.10 14.33 -6.34
CA ILE A 60 -19.44 13.16 -6.96
C ILE A 60 -17.96 13.14 -6.61
N PHE A 61 -17.21 14.19 -6.96
CA PHE A 61 -15.76 14.19 -6.80
C PHE A 61 -15.34 14.14 -5.32
N LEU A 62 -15.77 15.12 -4.52
CA LEU A 62 -15.36 15.25 -3.11
C LEU A 62 -15.73 14.01 -2.26
N PRO A 63 -16.93 13.43 -2.37
CA PRO A 63 -17.28 12.22 -1.63
C PRO A 63 -16.42 11.01 -2.03
N ILE A 64 -16.07 10.84 -3.31
CA ILE A 64 -15.26 9.70 -3.76
C ILE A 64 -13.79 9.87 -3.33
N ILE A 65 -13.21 11.07 -3.50
CA ILE A 65 -11.81 11.30 -3.07
C ILE A 65 -11.65 11.21 -1.56
N PHE A 66 -12.71 11.41 -0.77
CA PHE A 66 -12.67 11.20 0.68
C PHE A 66 -12.29 9.75 1.04
N PHE A 67 -12.74 8.76 0.28
CA PHE A 67 -12.30 7.37 0.47
C PHE A 67 -10.82 7.18 0.12
N SER A 68 -10.32 7.87 -0.93
CA SER A 68 -8.89 7.90 -1.24
C SER A 68 -8.06 8.52 -0.12
N PHE A 69 -8.53 9.64 0.43
CA PHE A 69 -7.92 10.31 1.57
C PHE A 69 -7.87 9.39 2.78
N LEU A 70 -8.99 8.75 3.14
CA LEU A 70 -9.08 7.87 4.30
C LEU A 70 -8.17 6.64 4.18
N SER A 71 -8.12 6.01 3.00
CA SER A 71 -7.23 4.88 2.74
C SER A 71 -5.76 5.25 2.95
N SER A 72 -5.36 6.40 2.37
CA SER A 72 -4.00 6.93 2.48
C SER A 72 -3.66 7.31 3.92
N LEU A 73 -4.61 7.94 4.64
CA LEU A 73 -4.45 8.37 6.02
C LEU A 73 -4.27 7.17 6.95
N ILE A 74 -5.15 6.15 6.81
CA ILE A 74 -5.05 4.91 7.57
C ILE A 74 -3.65 4.30 7.37
N SER A 75 -3.16 4.25 6.13
CA SER A 75 -1.85 3.68 5.77
C SER A 75 -0.63 4.32 6.46
N LEU A 76 -0.75 5.52 7.01
CA LEU A 76 0.34 6.21 7.69
C LEU A 76 0.35 5.99 9.20
N PHE A 77 -0.73 5.45 9.79
CA PHE A 77 -0.81 5.26 11.23
C PHE A 77 -0.08 3.99 11.71
N PRO A 78 0.37 3.93 12.98
CA PRO A 78 0.88 2.70 13.57
C PRO A 78 -0.14 1.57 13.68
N ILE A 79 -1.42 1.82 13.35
CA ILE A 79 -2.49 0.84 13.39
C ILE A 79 -2.31 -0.31 12.40
N MET A 80 -1.44 -0.15 11.39
CA MET A 80 -1.07 -1.22 10.44
C MET A 80 -0.77 -2.54 11.14
N VAL A 81 -0.10 -2.50 12.30
CA VAL A 81 0.26 -3.68 13.08
C VAL A 81 -0.95 -4.44 13.58
N LYS A 82 -1.99 -3.71 14.03
CA LYS A 82 -3.24 -4.31 14.50
C LYS A 82 -4.04 -4.86 13.33
N ILE A 83 -4.03 -4.17 12.20
CA ILE A 83 -4.71 -4.61 10.97
C ILE A 83 -4.07 -5.89 10.42
N GLU A 84 -2.74 -5.97 10.47
CA GLU A 84 -1.98 -7.15 10.04
C GLU A 84 -2.40 -8.41 10.82
N LYS A 85 -2.55 -8.29 12.14
CA LYS A 85 -3.02 -9.37 13.02
C LYS A 85 -4.52 -9.65 12.90
N GLY A 86 -5.31 -8.67 12.43
CA GLY A 86 -6.76 -8.77 12.33
C GLY A 86 -7.24 -9.45 11.05
N HIS A 87 -7.67 -10.72 11.14
CA HIS A 87 -8.06 -11.52 9.98
C HIS A 87 -9.18 -10.89 9.12
N LEU A 88 -10.21 -10.31 9.75
CA LEU A 88 -11.36 -9.73 9.03
C LEU A 88 -10.96 -8.53 8.17
N ILE A 89 -10.31 -7.53 8.78
CA ILE A 89 -9.94 -6.28 8.08
C ILE A 89 -8.90 -6.57 7.00
N LYS A 90 -7.88 -7.38 7.30
CA LYS A 90 -6.87 -7.81 6.34
C LYS A 90 -7.49 -8.55 5.14
N SER A 91 -8.46 -9.44 5.40
CA SER A 91 -9.18 -10.16 4.34
C SER A 91 -9.98 -9.22 3.44
N LEU A 92 -10.68 -8.23 4.02
CA LEU A 92 -11.43 -7.23 3.25
C LEU A 92 -10.51 -6.39 2.35
N ILE A 93 -9.41 -5.87 2.91
CA ILE A 93 -8.41 -5.11 2.16
C ILE A 93 -7.84 -5.97 1.02
N SER A 94 -7.48 -7.23 1.31
CA SER A 94 -6.93 -8.14 0.30
C SER A 94 -7.93 -8.44 -0.81
N LYS A 95 -9.19 -8.72 -0.49
CA LYS A 95 -10.23 -9.03 -1.49
C LYS A 95 -10.49 -7.84 -2.40
N PHE A 96 -10.65 -6.66 -1.81
CA PHE A 96 -10.92 -5.46 -2.59
C PHE A 96 -9.73 -5.07 -3.44
N SER A 97 -8.50 -5.15 -2.91
CA SER A 97 -7.32 -4.83 -3.71
C SER A 97 -7.06 -5.85 -4.81
N ASN A 98 -7.27 -7.16 -4.57
CA ASN A 98 -7.12 -8.18 -5.61
C ASN A 98 -8.15 -8.02 -6.74
N TRP A 99 -9.35 -7.51 -6.43
CA TRP A 99 -10.33 -7.18 -7.46
C TRP A 99 -9.84 -6.06 -8.41
N ILE A 100 -8.96 -5.17 -7.94
CA ILE A 100 -8.42 -4.06 -8.74
C ILE A 100 -7.36 -4.55 -9.74
N ASP A 101 -6.39 -5.37 -9.31
CA ASP A 101 -5.19 -5.67 -10.11
C ASP A 101 -4.86 -7.17 -10.28
N ASN A 102 -5.64 -8.06 -9.68
CA ASN A 102 -5.42 -9.52 -9.68
C ASN A 102 -3.97 -9.91 -9.32
N GLU A 103 -3.45 -9.38 -8.21
CA GLU A 103 -2.09 -9.65 -7.75
C GLU A 103 -1.80 -11.16 -7.64
N THR A 104 -0.89 -11.66 -8.48
CA THR A 104 -0.42 -13.05 -8.44
C THR A 104 0.82 -13.17 -7.56
N SER A 105 0.82 -14.10 -6.62
CA SER A 105 2.03 -14.44 -5.86
C SER A 105 2.94 -15.33 -6.69
N PHE A 106 4.24 -15.04 -6.67
CA PHE A 106 5.28 -15.90 -7.22
C PHE A 106 6.38 -16.11 -6.18
N GLU A 107 7.08 -17.25 -6.26
CA GLU A 107 8.13 -17.59 -5.30
C GLU A 107 9.40 -16.76 -5.55
N ASN A 108 9.69 -15.84 -4.64
CA ASN A 108 10.92 -15.06 -4.64
C ASN A 108 11.26 -14.57 -3.23
N ILE A 109 12.30 -15.15 -2.62
CA ILE A 109 12.71 -14.83 -1.25
C ILE A 109 13.18 -13.37 -1.08
N HIS A 110 13.47 -12.67 -2.18
CA HIS A 110 13.87 -11.27 -2.13
C HIS A 110 12.68 -10.32 -2.28
N TYR A 111 11.47 -10.82 -2.55
CA TYR A 111 10.30 -10.00 -2.79
C TYR A 111 9.39 -9.93 -1.56
N TYR A 112 9.12 -8.73 -1.06
CA TYR A 112 8.27 -8.51 0.12
C TYR A 112 6.88 -9.16 -0.01
N GLY A 113 6.31 -9.20 -1.22
CA GLY A 113 4.98 -9.76 -1.47
C GLY A 113 4.93 -11.29 -1.32
N TYR A 114 6.06 -11.97 -1.52
CA TYR A 114 6.21 -13.40 -1.23
C TYR A 114 6.50 -13.62 0.25
N LEU A 115 7.48 -12.87 0.80
CA LEU A 115 7.93 -12.99 2.18
C LEU A 115 6.83 -12.79 3.22
N ARG A 116 5.83 -11.94 2.95
CA ARG A 116 4.73 -11.68 3.89
C ARG A 116 3.97 -12.94 4.34
N ASN A 117 3.98 -13.99 3.51
CA ASN A 117 3.23 -15.22 3.73
C ASN A 117 4.05 -16.29 4.44
N LEU A 118 5.36 -16.11 4.57
CA LEU A 118 6.24 -17.06 5.24
C LEU A 118 6.22 -16.85 6.75
N ASP A 119 6.38 -17.93 7.50
CA ASP A 119 6.84 -17.85 8.88
C ASP A 119 8.38 -17.83 8.97
N GLU A 120 8.91 -17.68 10.19
CA GLU A 120 10.35 -17.57 10.44
C GLU A 120 11.12 -18.84 10.05
N ALA A 121 10.55 -20.02 10.34
CA ALA A 121 11.19 -21.30 10.06
C ALA A 121 11.17 -21.60 8.55
N GLU A 122 10.07 -21.31 7.87
CA GLU A 122 9.95 -21.40 6.42
C GLU A 122 10.93 -20.46 5.71
N PHE A 123 11.05 -19.23 6.21
CA PHE A 123 11.99 -18.26 5.67
C PHE A 123 13.44 -18.73 5.83
N GLU A 124 13.84 -19.14 7.04
CA GLU A 124 15.19 -19.64 7.32
C GLU A 124 15.52 -20.82 6.40
N ALA A 125 14.65 -21.84 6.34
CA ALA A 125 14.85 -23.02 5.50
C ALA A 125 15.00 -22.66 4.01
N LYS A 126 14.13 -21.78 3.49
CA LYS A 126 14.19 -21.33 2.08
C LYS A 126 15.42 -20.48 1.80
N PHE A 127 15.82 -19.62 2.71
CA PHE A 127 16.98 -18.76 2.58
C PHE A 127 18.27 -19.58 2.56
N LEU A 128 18.45 -20.49 3.53
CA LEU A 128 19.60 -21.38 3.61
C LEU A 128 19.73 -22.29 2.37
N ASN A 129 18.61 -22.85 1.90
CA ASN A 129 18.58 -23.63 0.67
C ASN A 129 19.03 -22.78 -0.54
N LYS A 130 18.50 -21.55 -0.69
CA LYS A 130 18.84 -20.64 -1.80
C LYS A 130 20.34 -20.35 -1.89
N ILE A 131 21.01 -20.25 -0.74
CA ILE A 131 22.43 -19.91 -0.65
C ILE A 131 23.33 -21.15 -0.58
N GLY A 132 22.75 -22.36 -0.53
CA GLY A 132 23.47 -23.63 -0.45
C GLY A 132 24.17 -23.85 0.90
N SER A 133 23.61 -23.32 1.99
CA SER A 133 24.16 -23.43 3.34
C SER A 133 23.37 -24.43 4.18
N ASN A 134 24.09 -25.18 5.02
CA ASN A 134 23.53 -26.03 6.06
C ASN A 134 23.75 -25.45 7.48
N ASP A 135 24.30 -24.23 7.57
CA ASP A 135 24.52 -23.54 8.83
C ASP A 135 23.16 -23.09 9.41
N SER A 136 23.00 -23.18 10.73
CA SER A 136 21.84 -22.60 11.42
C SER A 136 21.98 -21.10 11.58
N PHE A 137 20.87 -20.35 11.57
CA PHE A 137 20.92 -18.94 11.89
C PHE A 137 21.44 -18.67 13.30
N THR A 138 22.28 -17.66 13.43
CA THR A 138 22.65 -17.05 14.69
C THR A 138 21.45 -16.31 15.30
N LYS A 139 21.52 -15.99 16.60
CA LYS A 139 20.47 -15.21 17.27
C LYS A 139 20.19 -13.86 16.56
N TYR A 140 21.24 -13.19 16.09
CA TYR A 140 21.11 -11.93 15.36
C TYR A 140 20.37 -12.13 14.02
N GLU A 141 20.69 -13.17 13.27
CA GLU A 141 20.05 -13.47 11.99
C GLU A 141 18.57 -13.85 12.17
N ILE A 142 18.22 -14.54 13.27
CA ILE A 142 16.83 -14.81 13.65
C ILE A 142 16.08 -13.49 13.90
N GLU A 143 16.63 -12.61 14.74
CA GLU A 143 16.00 -11.30 15.04
C GLU A 143 15.84 -10.44 13.78
N LEU A 144 16.84 -10.45 12.89
CA LEU A 144 16.81 -9.74 11.61
C LEU A 144 15.75 -10.33 10.67
N SER A 145 15.59 -11.65 10.65
CA SER A 145 14.58 -12.35 9.86
C SER A 145 13.17 -12.03 10.32
N THR A 146 12.93 -11.97 11.63
CA THR A 146 11.67 -11.49 12.20
C THR A 146 11.34 -10.09 11.68
N GLN A 147 12.31 -9.17 11.68
CA GLN A 147 12.12 -7.81 11.17
C GLN A 147 11.85 -7.78 9.66
N ILE A 148 12.55 -8.59 8.86
CA ILE A 148 12.33 -8.72 7.42
C ILE A 148 10.89 -9.16 7.13
N LEU A 149 10.41 -10.22 7.78
CA LEU A 149 9.06 -10.74 7.58
C LEU A 149 8.00 -9.75 8.05
N TYR A 150 8.23 -9.13 9.21
CA TYR A 150 7.34 -8.11 9.73
C TYR A 150 7.22 -6.90 8.79
N ASN A 151 8.34 -6.31 8.37
CA ASN A 151 8.34 -5.18 7.46
C ASN A 151 7.77 -5.57 6.09
N SER A 152 7.95 -6.81 5.64
CA SER A 152 7.32 -7.31 4.41
C SER A 152 5.79 -7.29 4.48
N ARG A 153 5.22 -7.71 5.61
CA ARG A 153 3.76 -7.70 5.85
C ARG A 153 3.21 -6.28 5.88
N ILE A 154 3.89 -5.37 6.59
CA ILE A 154 3.50 -3.96 6.67
C ILE A 154 3.62 -3.28 5.30
N THR A 155 4.72 -3.51 4.58
CA THR A 155 4.95 -2.99 3.22
C THR A 155 3.83 -3.41 2.29
N TRP A 156 3.48 -4.70 2.28
CA TRP A 156 2.39 -5.20 1.45
C TRP A 156 1.05 -4.52 1.79
N LEU A 157 0.69 -4.41 3.07
CA LEU A 157 -0.56 -3.76 3.48
C LEU A 157 -0.64 -2.29 3.05
N LYS A 158 0.46 -1.53 3.21
CA LYS A 158 0.52 -0.13 2.76
C LYS A 158 0.37 -0.01 1.24
N TYR A 159 0.94 -0.95 0.48
CA TYR A 159 0.72 -1.01 -0.96
C TYR A 159 -0.73 -1.32 -1.33
N GLN A 160 -1.41 -2.24 -0.61
CA GLN A 160 -2.83 -2.50 -0.87
C GLN A 160 -3.67 -1.25 -0.60
N LEU A 161 -3.47 -0.57 0.53
CA LEU A 161 -4.19 0.68 0.82
C LEU A 161 -3.91 1.78 -0.20
N PHE A 162 -2.67 1.91 -0.68
CA PHE A 162 -2.33 2.81 -1.77
C PHE A 162 -3.10 2.45 -3.06
N LYS A 163 -3.13 1.16 -3.46
CA LYS A 163 -3.89 0.70 -4.64
C LYS A 163 -5.36 1.09 -4.54
N ILE A 164 -5.97 0.82 -3.38
CA ILE A 164 -7.37 1.17 -3.08
C ILE A 164 -7.60 2.68 -3.18
N GLY A 165 -6.73 3.48 -2.57
CA GLY A 165 -6.84 4.93 -2.61
C GLY A 165 -6.69 5.47 -4.03
N ALA A 166 -5.64 5.04 -4.74
CA ALA A 166 -5.37 5.45 -6.12
C ALA A 166 -6.54 5.09 -7.05
N TYR A 167 -7.16 3.92 -6.85
CA TYR A 167 -8.37 3.53 -7.57
C TYR A 167 -9.52 4.50 -7.34
N PHE A 168 -9.85 4.83 -6.09
CA PHE A 168 -10.91 5.81 -5.78
C PHE A 168 -10.60 7.20 -6.35
N PHE A 169 -9.34 7.65 -6.27
CA PHE A 169 -8.93 8.93 -6.85
C PHE A 169 -9.12 8.96 -8.37
N LEU A 170 -8.65 7.93 -9.09
CA LEU A 170 -8.82 7.83 -10.54
C LEU A 170 -10.30 7.69 -10.93
N LEU A 171 -11.07 6.90 -10.19
CA LEU A 171 -12.51 6.75 -10.40
C LEU A 171 -13.23 8.10 -10.24
N ALA A 172 -12.90 8.87 -9.20
CA ALA A 172 -13.48 10.20 -8.98
C ALA A 172 -13.20 11.13 -10.16
N LEU A 173 -11.97 11.16 -10.64
CA LEU A 173 -11.56 11.97 -11.80
C LEU A 173 -12.34 11.57 -13.06
N LEU A 174 -12.35 10.29 -13.40
CA LEU A 174 -13.00 9.80 -14.61
C LEU A 174 -14.51 10.03 -14.59
N LEU A 175 -15.18 9.70 -13.48
CA LEU A 175 -16.63 9.92 -13.35
C LEU A 175 -16.97 11.41 -13.43
N SER A 176 -16.17 12.27 -12.80
CA SER A 176 -16.41 13.72 -12.85
C SER A 176 -16.33 14.26 -14.28
N VAL A 177 -15.29 13.88 -15.02
CA VAL A 177 -15.11 14.31 -16.42
C VAL A 177 -16.26 13.82 -17.31
N ILE A 178 -16.72 12.58 -17.12
CA ILE A 178 -17.81 12.00 -17.91
C ILE A 178 -19.16 12.65 -17.58
N LEU A 179 -19.42 12.99 -16.31
CA LEU A 179 -20.73 13.47 -15.87
C LEU A 179 -20.94 14.98 -16.07
N ILE A 180 -19.88 15.78 -16.16
CA ILE A 180 -19.98 17.22 -16.49
C ILE A 180 -20.83 17.47 -17.75
N PRO A 181 -20.53 16.88 -18.93
CA PRO A 181 -21.32 17.14 -20.15
C PRO A 181 -22.75 16.60 -20.04
N PHE A 182 -22.96 15.49 -19.34
CA PHE A 182 -24.28 14.90 -19.16
C PHE A 182 -25.20 15.77 -18.31
N ILE A 183 -24.69 16.27 -17.17
CA ILE A 183 -25.45 17.17 -16.29
C ILE A 183 -25.64 18.53 -16.96
N HIS A 184 -24.66 19.00 -17.73
CA HIS A 184 -24.81 20.24 -18.50
C HIS A 184 -25.93 20.16 -19.53
N TYR A 185 -26.11 19.01 -20.19
CA TYR A 185 -27.19 18.81 -21.16
C TYR A 185 -28.58 18.62 -20.52
N LEU A 186 -28.63 18.19 -19.25
CA LEU A 186 -29.88 17.98 -18.51
C LEU A 186 -30.42 19.26 -17.82
N LYS A 187 -29.56 20.28 -17.65
CA LYS A 187 -29.95 21.61 -17.17
C LYS A 187 -30.46 22.46 -18.32
#